data_AF-A0A939F5N1-F1
#
_entry.id   AF-A0A939F5N1-F1
#
_cell.length_a   1.000
_cell.length_b   1.000
_cell.length_c   1.000
_cell.angle_alpha   90.00
_cell.angle_beta   90.00
_cell.angle_gamma   90.00
#
_symmetry.space_group_name_H-M   'P 1'
#
loop_
_entity.id
_entity.type
_entity.pdbx_description
1 polymer ?
#
loop_
_entity_poly.entity_id
_entity_poly.type
_entity_poly.pdbx_seq_one_letter_code
_entity_poly.pdbx_strand_id
1 'polypeptide(L)' 'ATPDQPELAAKLQRAGWSGVAWRNLTGGIVALHRGTKS' A
#
# COMPACT_ATOMS: atom_id res chain seq x y z
N ALA A 1 11.62 -11.21 -4.84
CA ALA A 1 10.17 -11.45 -4.66
C ALA A 1 9.46 -10.11 -4.76
N THR A 2 8.27 -10.06 -5.36
CA THR A 2 7.40 -8.88 -5.25
C THR A 2 6.83 -8.81 -3.84
N PRO A 3 6.76 -7.61 -3.23
CA PRO A 3 6.22 -7.44 -1.89
C PRO A 3 4.72 -7.79 -1.83
N ASP A 4 4.27 -8.31 -0.70
CA ASP A 4 2.84 -8.40 -0.40
C ASP A 4 2.27 -7.01 -0.01
N GLN A 5 0.95 -6.95 0.21
CA GLN A 5 0.28 -5.66 0.46
C GLN A 5 0.76 -4.98 1.76
N PRO A 6 0.93 -5.70 2.90
CA PRO A 6 1.56 -5.12 4.09
C PRO A 6 2.97 -4.57 3.84
N GLU A 7 3.82 -5.30 3.11
CA GLU A 7 5.18 -4.86 2.84
C GLU A 7 5.20 -3.61 1.93
N LEU A 8 4.32 -3.54 0.94
CA LEU A 8 4.18 -2.36 0.09
C LEU A 8 3.63 -1.16 0.87
N ALA A 9 2.65 -1.36 1.75
CA ALA A 9 2.16 -0.31 2.64
C ALA A 9 3.28 0.23 3.57
N ALA A 10 4.10 -0.65 4.13
CA ALA A 10 5.26 -0.27 4.94
C ALA A 10 6.33 0.50 4.13
N LYS A 11 6.51 0.18 2.84
CA LYS A 11 7.38 0.96 1.94
C LYS A 11 6.84 2.37 1.72
N LEU A 12 5.53 2.53 1.51
CA LEU A 12 4.90 3.85 1.38
C LEU A 12 5.05 4.69 2.66
N GLN A 13 4.86 4.07 3.83
CA GLN A 13 5.06 4.72 5.13
C GLN A 13 6.52 5.20 5.29
N ARG A 14 7.50 4.33 4.98
CA ARG A 14 8.92 4.71 5.00
C ARG A 14 9.27 5.82 4.01
N ALA A 15 8.51 5.95 2.92
CA ALA A 15 8.64 7.05 1.96
C ALA A 15 7.95 8.36 2.42
N GLY A 16 7.43 8.41 3.65
CA GLY A 16 6.84 9.59 4.27
C GLY A 16 5.35 9.77 4.00
N TRP A 17 4.66 8.77 3.45
CA TRP A 17 3.21 8.79 3.32
C TRP A 17 2.55 8.40 4.65
N SER A 18 1.50 9.11 5.01
CA SER A 18 0.71 8.90 6.23
C SER A 18 -0.67 8.33 5.91
N GLY A 19 -1.28 7.65 6.90
CA GLY A 19 -2.61 7.07 6.75
C GLY A 19 -2.70 6.03 5.63
N VAL A 20 -1.60 5.31 5.35
CA VAL A 20 -1.54 4.34 4.26
C VAL A 20 -2.51 3.19 4.52
N ALA A 21 -3.42 2.97 3.57
CA ALA A 21 -4.35 1.85 3.54
C ALA A 21 -4.45 1.29 2.13
N TRP A 22 -4.82 0.02 2.01
CA TRP A 22 -5.04 -0.62 0.72
C TRP A 22 -6.38 -1.35 0.67
N ARG A 23 -6.85 -1.58 -0.55
CA ARG A 23 -7.99 -2.44 -0.83
C ARG A 23 -7.65 -3.38 -1.97
N ASN A 24 -7.83 -4.68 -1.74
CA ASN A 24 -7.72 -5.70 -2.76
C ASN A 24 -8.89 -5.59 -3.74
N LEU A 25 -8.60 -5.71 -5.02
CA LEU A 25 -9.53 -5.76 -6.14
C LEU A 25 -9.35 -7.09 -6.86
N THR A 26 -10.43 -7.58 -7.48
CA THR A 26 -10.40 -8.83 -8.27
C THR A 26 -9.78 -10.00 -7.49
N GLY A 27 -10.24 -10.22 -6.25
CA GLY A 27 -9.76 -11.33 -5.41
C GLY A 27 -8.30 -11.22 -4.93
N GLY A 28 -7.65 -10.05 -5.08
CA GLY A 28 -6.27 -9.83 -4.67
C GLY A 28 -5.24 -9.86 -5.80
N ILE A 29 -5.68 -9.97 -7.06
CA ILE A 29 -4.80 -9.84 -8.23
C ILE A 29 -4.23 -8.42 -8.33
N VAL A 30 -5.04 -7.41 -7.99
CA VAL A 30 -4.64 -6.00 -7.94
C VAL A 30 -5.02 -5.41 -6.59
N ALA A 31 -4.27 -4.41 -6.10
CA ALA A 31 -4.65 -3.62 -4.95
C ALA A 31 -4.43 -2.12 -5.21
N LEU A 32 -5.35 -1.29 -4.74
CA LEU A 32 -5.17 0.15 -4.71
C LEU A 32 -4.66 0.57 -3.33
N HIS A 33 -3.50 1.24 -3.30
CA HIS A 33 -2.98 1.88 -2.09
C HIS A 33 -3.32 3.37 -2.13
N ARG A 34 -3.69 3.92 -0.97
CA ARG A 34 -3.90 5.36 -0.78
C ARG A 34 -3.23 5.83 0.50
N GLY A 35 -2.80 7.07 0.52
CA GLY A 35 -2.26 7.78 1.67
C GLY A 35 -2.14 9.26 1.35
N THR A 36 -1.82 10.07 2.36
CA THR A 36 -1.56 11.51 2.18
C THR A 36 -0.12 11.82 2.54
N LYS A 37 0.47 12.80 1.86
CA LYS A 37 1.81 13.32 2.15
C LYS A 37 1.74 14.84 2.18
N SER A 38 2.32 15.43 3.21
CA SER A 38 2.45 16.88 3.42
C SER A 38 3.90 17.29 3.30
#